data_AF-W9T041-F1
#
_entry.id   AF-W9T041-F1
#
_cell.length_a   1.000
_cell.length_b   1.000
_cell.length_c   1.000
_cell.angle_alpha   90.00
_cell.angle_beta   90.00
_cell.angle_gamma   90.00
#
_symmetry.space_group_name_H-M   'P 1'
#
loop_
_entity.id
_entity.type
_entity.pdbx_description
1 polymer ?
#
loop_
_entity_poly.entity_id
_entity_poly.type
_entity_poly.pdbx_seq_one_letter_code
_entity_poly.pdbx_strand_id
1 'polypeptide(L)'
;MNESYSNASASSTSSLTSSHDDTEDDQTIASILAEEEEIKAEHRLGKRLSHLDSIPHTPRVNGEIPDVNDATLDHERLAERLATYDLVELQIEGDGNCQFRALADQLFRSPDYHKHVRKQVVKQVCH
;
A
#
# COMPACT_ATOMS: atom_id res chain seq x y z
N MET A 1 60.87 -51.12 -28.11
CA MET A 1 60.37 -50.67 -29.42
C MET A 1 59.33 -49.59 -29.14
N ASN A 2 59.52 -48.40 -29.74
CA ASN A 2 58.58 -47.32 -30.08
C ASN A 2 57.46 -46.94 -29.09
N GLU A 3 57.50 -45.73 -28.51
CA GLU A 3 56.83 -44.47 -28.99
C GLU A 3 55.42 -44.33 -28.35
N SER A 4 54.88 -43.20 -27.91
CA SER A 4 55.23 -41.78 -28.04
C SER A 4 54.28 -40.93 -27.15
N TYR A 5 54.84 -39.88 -26.53
CA TYR A 5 54.32 -38.55 -26.12
C TYR A 5 52.87 -38.33 -25.62
N SER A 6 52.70 -37.54 -24.53
CA SER A 6 52.11 -36.18 -24.59
C SER A 6 52.03 -35.46 -23.22
N ASN A 7 52.72 -34.31 -23.18
CA ASN A 7 52.60 -33.02 -22.48
C ASN A 7 51.74 -32.75 -21.21
N ALA A 8 52.34 -31.84 -20.42
CA ALA A 8 51.99 -31.25 -19.13
C ALA A 8 50.70 -30.40 -19.06
N SER A 9 50.19 -30.16 -17.83
CA SER A 9 50.08 -28.82 -17.21
C SER A 9 49.37 -28.80 -15.83
N ALA A 10 49.83 -27.84 -15.00
CA ALA A 10 49.12 -27.05 -13.99
C ALA A 10 48.66 -27.66 -12.64
N SER A 11 49.13 -27.04 -11.54
CA SER A 11 48.26 -26.34 -10.58
C SER A 11 49.10 -25.56 -9.55
N SER A 12 48.81 -24.27 -9.40
CA SER A 12 49.35 -23.39 -8.35
C SER A 12 48.32 -23.25 -7.22
N THR A 13 48.78 -23.26 -5.97
CA THR A 13 47.95 -23.11 -4.77
C THR A 13 48.29 -21.83 -3.99
N SER A 14 47.23 -21.07 -3.68
CA SER A 14 46.92 -20.29 -2.45
C SER A 14 47.99 -19.41 -1.79
N SER A 15 47.72 -18.27 -1.14
CA SER A 15 46.62 -17.32 -0.85
C SER A 15 47.28 -16.26 0.07
N LEU A 16 46.63 -15.12 0.37
CA LEU A 16 46.56 -14.41 1.67
C LEU A 16 46.19 -12.92 1.46
N THR A 17 44.89 -12.62 1.67
CA THR A 17 44.30 -11.71 2.69
C THR A 17 44.01 -10.27 2.21
N SER A 18 42.73 -9.99 1.92
CA SER A 18 42.17 -8.64 1.80
C SER A 18 41.35 -8.33 3.06
N SER A 19 41.77 -7.33 3.82
CA SER A 19 40.96 -6.64 4.81
C SER A 19 40.08 -5.63 4.08
N HIS A 20 38.79 -5.93 3.93
CA HIS A 20 37.81 -4.99 3.39
C HIS A 20 36.62 -4.97 4.33
N ASP A 21 36.15 -3.76 4.65
CA ASP A 21 35.12 -3.44 5.66
C ASP A 21 33.87 -4.33 5.57
N ASP A 22 33.72 -5.27 6.51
CA ASP A 22 32.52 -6.10 6.66
C ASP A 22 31.31 -5.33 7.25
N THR A 23 31.37 -3.99 7.38
CA THR A 23 30.31 -3.18 8.04
C THR A 23 29.35 -2.49 7.08
N GLU A 24 29.65 -2.45 5.77
CA GLU A 24 28.77 -1.89 4.76
C GLU A 24 27.54 -2.78 4.52
N ASP A 25 27.75 -4.10 4.57
CA ASP A 25 26.68 -5.10 4.46
C ASP A 25 25.71 -4.99 5.64
N ASP A 26 26.22 -4.81 6.86
CA ASP A 26 25.42 -4.62 8.07
C ASP A 26 24.51 -3.37 8.00
N GLN A 27 25.01 -2.26 7.46
CA GLN A 27 24.23 -1.03 7.28
C GLN A 27 23.13 -1.19 6.22
N THR A 28 23.43 -1.94 5.16
CA THR A 28 22.49 -2.26 4.09
C THR A 28 21.37 -3.14 4.61
N ILE A 29 21.69 -4.17 5.40
CA ILE A 29 20.72 -5.05 6.06
C ILE A 29 19.85 -4.26 7.04
N ALA A 30 20.45 -3.39 7.86
CA ALA A 30 19.69 -2.55 8.80
C ALA A 30 18.69 -1.62 8.09
N SER A 31 19.08 -1.04 6.95
CA SER A 31 18.22 -0.18 6.13
C SER A 31 17.04 -0.97 5.54
N ILE A 32 17.29 -2.17 5.00
CA ILE A 32 16.25 -3.05 4.46
C ILE A 32 15.25 -3.48 5.53
N LEU A 33 15.74 -3.80 6.75
CA LEU A 33 14.88 -4.21 7.87
C LEU A 33 14.00 -3.05 8.37
N ALA A 34 14.54 -1.82 8.39
CA ALA A 34 13.80 -0.62 8.76
C ALA A 34 12.68 -0.30 7.76
N GLU A 35 12.98 -0.41 6.45
CA GLU A 35 11.99 -0.24 5.38
C GLU A 35 10.86 -1.29 5.47
N GLU A 36 11.18 -2.54 5.80
CA GLU A 36 10.18 -3.60 5.95
C GLU A 36 9.25 -3.39 7.16
N GLU A 37 9.75 -2.79 8.24
CA GLU A 37 8.96 -2.45 9.43
C GLU A 37 8.02 -1.26 9.16
N GLU A 38 8.48 -0.26 8.42
CA GLU A 38 7.68 0.89 7.99
C GLU A 38 6.51 0.45 7.08
N ILE A 39 6.79 -0.42 6.10
CA ILE A 39 5.75 -1.02 5.23
C ILE A 39 4.73 -1.83 6.06
N LYS A 40 5.18 -2.58 7.08
CA LYS A 40 4.30 -3.29 8.00
C LYS A 40 3.48 -2.34 8.87
N ALA A 41 4.00 -1.16 9.22
CA ALA A 41 3.29 -0.14 9.98
C ALA A 41 2.19 0.54 9.14
N GLU A 42 2.46 0.85 7.87
CA GLU A 42 1.45 1.40 6.95
C GLU A 42 0.29 0.41 6.72
N HIS A 43 0.61 -0.88 6.59
CA HIS A 43 -0.39 -1.93 6.33
C HIS A 43 -1.18 -2.39 7.59
N ARG A 44 -0.97 -1.75 8.76
CA ARG A 44 -1.66 -2.07 10.03
C ARG A 44 -2.98 -1.33 10.27
N LEU A 45 -3.37 -0.39 9.40
CA LEU A 45 -4.62 0.37 9.57
C LEU A 45 -5.85 -0.57 9.69
N GLY A 46 -5.90 -1.65 8.91
CA GLY A 46 -7.03 -2.60 8.93
C GLY A 46 -7.21 -3.38 10.24
N LYS A 47 -6.13 -3.63 11.00
CA LYS A 47 -6.20 -4.38 12.29
C LYS A 47 -6.66 -3.53 13.47
N ARG A 48 -6.61 -2.20 13.37
CA ARG A 48 -6.90 -1.29 14.50
C ARG A 48 -8.40 -1.11 14.77
N LEU A 49 -9.26 -1.50 13.84
CA LEU A 49 -10.70 -1.21 13.90
C LEU A 49 -11.57 -2.44 14.19
N SER A 50 -11.00 -3.64 14.25
CA SER A 50 -11.78 -4.88 14.45
C SER A 50 -12.40 -5.03 15.84
N HIS A 51 -11.96 -4.22 16.81
CA HIS A 51 -12.55 -4.17 18.15
C HIS A 51 -13.71 -3.17 18.26
N LEU A 52 -13.95 -2.33 17.25
CA LEU A 52 -15.03 -1.36 17.33
C LEU A 52 -16.37 -2.06 17.05
N ASP A 53 -17.28 -1.98 18.02
CA ASP A 53 -18.66 -2.44 17.83
C ASP A 53 -19.30 -1.69 16.66
N SER A 54 -20.11 -2.42 15.87
CA SER A 54 -20.85 -1.79 14.78
C SER A 54 -21.82 -0.74 15.34
N ILE A 55 -21.63 0.51 14.93
CA ILE A 55 -22.54 1.60 15.31
C ILE A 55 -23.88 1.34 14.62
N PRO A 56 -25.02 1.34 15.34
CA PRO A 56 -26.34 1.28 14.73
C PRO A 56 -26.52 2.42 13.75
N HIS A 57 -26.44 2.13 12.46
CA HIS A 57 -26.54 3.12 11.40
C HIS A 57 -27.97 3.11 10.84
N THR A 58 -28.64 4.26 10.90
CA THR A 58 -29.91 4.47 10.18
C THR A 58 -29.58 5.06 8.81
N PRO A 59 -29.85 4.33 7.70
CA PRO A 59 -29.60 4.86 6.36
C PRO A 59 -30.35 6.18 6.17
N ARG A 60 -29.62 7.25 5.91
CA ARG A 60 -30.21 8.52 5.49
C ARG A 60 -30.32 8.51 3.98
N VAL A 61 -31.53 8.71 3.47
CA VAL A 61 -31.74 9.00 2.06
C VAL A 61 -31.66 10.52 1.92
N ASN A 62 -30.77 11.01 1.07
CA ASN A 62 -30.74 12.44 0.74
C ASN A 62 -32.04 12.73 -0.03
N GLY A 63 -32.94 13.52 0.58
CA GLY A 63 -34.24 13.81 0.00
C GLY A 63 -34.15 14.78 -1.19
N GLU A 64 -33.28 15.78 -1.07
CA GLU A 64 -33.06 16.82 -2.08
C GLU A 64 -31.56 17.09 -2.22
N ILE A 65 -31.15 17.53 -3.40
CA ILE A 65 -29.77 17.99 -3.65
C ILE A 65 -29.63 19.35 -2.96
N PRO A 66 -28.58 19.59 -2.16
CA PRO A 66 -28.36 20.90 -1.51
C PRO A 66 -28.24 22.00 -2.55
N ASP A 67 -28.57 23.23 -2.16
CA ASP A 67 -28.34 24.39 -3.01
C ASP A 67 -26.83 24.69 -3.14
N VAL A 68 -26.50 25.61 -4.05
CA VAL A 68 -25.09 25.94 -4.37
C VAL A 68 -24.36 26.54 -3.18
N ASN A 69 -25.05 27.32 -2.35
CA ASN A 69 -24.44 27.96 -1.17
C ASN A 69 -24.15 26.92 -0.09
N ASP A 70 -25.12 26.05 0.21
CA ASP A 70 -24.95 24.96 1.16
C ASP A 70 -23.84 23.98 0.70
N ALA A 71 -23.84 23.60 -0.58
CA ALA A 71 -22.79 22.76 -1.14
C ALA A 71 -21.40 23.40 -1.00
N THR A 72 -21.30 24.72 -1.24
CA THR A 72 -20.04 25.47 -1.10
C THR A 72 -19.53 25.45 0.34
N LEU A 73 -20.41 25.73 1.31
CA LEU A 73 -20.07 25.69 2.74
C LEU A 73 -19.65 24.29 3.19
N ASP A 74 -20.31 23.24 2.70
CA ASP A 74 -19.92 21.86 2.98
C ASP A 74 -18.55 21.50 2.39
N HIS A 75 -18.22 21.99 1.18
CA HIS A 75 -16.90 21.82 0.57
C HIS A 75 -15.80 22.56 1.35
N GLU A 76 -16.04 23.79 1.80
CA GLU A 76 -15.10 24.54 2.63
C GLU A 76 -14.83 23.82 3.96
N ARG A 77 -15.89 23.35 4.61
CA ARG A 77 -15.79 22.57 5.85
C ARG A 77 -15.00 21.26 5.65
N LEU A 78 -15.18 20.59 4.52
CA LEU A 78 -14.40 19.40 4.18
C LEU A 78 -12.92 19.76 3.98
N ALA A 79 -12.62 20.84 3.25
CA ALA A 79 -11.25 21.30 3.00
C ALA A 79 -10.51 21.63 4.31
N GLU A 80 -11.15 22.33 5.24
CA GLU A 80 -10.57 22.63 6.56
C GLU A 80 -10.23 21.35 7.34
N ARG A 81 -11.12 20.35 7.30
CA ARG A 81 -10.90 19.07 7.96
C ARG A 81 -9.74 18.29 7.35
N LEU A 82 -9.67 18.25 6.02
CA LEU A 82 -8.58 17.58 5.33
C LEU A 82 -7.22 18.24 5.66
N ALA A 83 -7.16 19.57 5.64
CA ALA A 83 -5.97 20.34 6.03
C ALA A 83 -5.55 20.07 7.48
N THR A 84 -6.50 19.91 8.40
CA THR A 84 -6.21 19.59 9.82
C THR A 84 -5.46 18.26 9.99
N TYR A 85 -5.63 17.32 9.06
CA TYR A 85 -5.05 15.98 9.13
C TYR A 85 -3.98 15.73 8.05
N ASP A 86 -3.50 16.78 7.37
CA ASP A 86 -2.55 16.70 6.25
C ASP A 86 -3.02 15.72 5.14
N LEU A 87 -4.33 15.71 4.88
CA LEU A 87 -4.96 14.91 3.83
C LEU A 87 -5.33 15.76 2.62
N VAL A 88 -5.50 15.11 1.46
CA VAL A 88 -5.94 15.76 0.22
C VAL A 88 -7.21 15.11 -0.30
N GLU A 89 -8.07 15.90 -0.96
CA GLU A 89 -9.24 15.38 -1.66
C GLU A 89 -8.84 14.82 -3.02
N LEU A 90 -9.28 13.59 -3.32
CA LEU A 90 -9.19 13.00 -4.65
C LEU A 90 -10.57 13.03 -5.30
N GLN A 91 -10.66 13.68 -6.47
CA GLN A 91 -11.89 13.70 -7.25
C GLN A 91 -12.17 12.32 -7.85
N ILE A 92 -13.36 11.79 -7.57
CA ILE A 92 -13.84 10.49 -8.06
C ILE A 92 -15.00 10.72 -9.02
N GLU A 93 -15.13 9.84 -10.01
CA GLU A 93 -16.25 9.86 -10.95
C GLU A 93 -17.59 9.81 -10.20
N GLY A 94 -18.45 10.81 -10.46
CA GLY A 94 -19.78 10.95 -9.85
C GLY A 94 -20.83 10.01 -10.43
N ASP A 95 -20.52 8.71 -10.53
CA ASP A 95 -21.43 7.67 -10.99
C ASP A 95 -22.06 6.89 -9.81
N GLY A 96 -22.93 5.92 -10.12
CA GLY A 96 -23.52 5.04 -9.10
C GLY A 96 -22.52 4.07 -8.44
N ASN A 97 -21.23 4.12 -8.79
CA ASN A 97 -20.16 3.32 -8.20
C ASN A 97 -19.16 4.17 -7.41
N CYS A 98 -19.38 5.49 -7.28
CA CYS A 98 -18.43 6.44 -6.69
C CYS A 98 -17.89 5.97 -5.32
N GLN A 99 -18.74 5.43 -4.46
CA GLN A 99 -18.34 4.91 -3.15
C GLN A 99 -17.35 3.74 -3.27
N PHE A 100 -17.58 2.81 -4.20
CA PHE A 100 -16.67 1.68 -4.43
C PHE A 100 -15.40 2.09 -5.17
N ARG A 101 -15.47 3.13 -6.02
CA ARG A 101 -14.30 3.72 -6.69
C ARG A 101 -13.38 4.39 -5.69
N ALA A 102 -13.93 5.17 -4.76
CA ALA A 102 -13.16 5.79 -3.67
C ALA A 102 -12.46 4.72 -2.81
N LEU A 103 -13.18 3.66 -2.42
CA LEU A 103 -12.59 2.55 -1.68
C LEU A 103 -11.50 1.79 -2.48
N ALA A 104 -11.73 1.58 -3.78
CA ALA A 104 -10.77 0.91 -4.65
C ALA A 104 -9.48 1.72 -4.79
N ASP A 105 -9.58 3.03 -4.92
CA ASP A 105 -8.40 3.89 -4.94
C ASP A 105 -7.62 3.83 -3.62
N GLN A 106 -8.29 3.88 -2.48
CA GLN A 106 -7.62 3.80 -1.18
C GLN A 106 -6.92 2.45 -0.92
N LEU A 107 -7.46 1.35 -1.46
CA LEU A 107 -6.92 0.00 -1.25
C LEU A 107 -5.90 -0.43 -2.32
N PHE A 108 -6.12 -0.04 -3.57
CA PHE A 108 -5.38 -0.54 -4.74
C PHE A 108 -4.71 0.57 -5.55
N ARG A 109 -4.81 1.84 -5.13
CA ARG A 109 -4.35 3.02 -5.88
C ARG A 109 -4.91 3.08 -7.30
N SER A 110 -6.10 2.50 -7.50
CA SER A 110 -6.79 2.50 -8.78
C SER A 110 -8.31 2.37 -8.57
N PRO A 111 -9.11 3.37 -9.00
CA PRO A 111 -10.56 3.32 -8.89
C PRO A 111 -11.20 2.26 -9.81
N ASP A 112 -10.47 1.72 -10.79
CA ASP A 112 -10.97 0.74 -11.75
C ASP A 112 -11.30 -0.61 -11.10
N TYR A 113 -10.73 -0.89 -9.93
CA TYR A 113 -11.04 -2.10 -9.16
C TYR A 113 -12.39 -2.03 -8.41
N HIS A 114 -13.20 -0.99 -8.61
CA HIS A 114 -14.50 -0.79 -7.93
C HIS A 114 -15.43 -2.00 -8.01
N LYS A 115 -15.44 -2.75 -9.13
CA LYS A 115 -16.25 -3.98 -9.27
C LYS A 115 -15.81 -5.08 -8.31
N HIS A 116 -14.50 -5.23 -8.11
CA HIS A 116 -13.95 -6.20 -7.18
C HIS A 116 -14.31 -5.85 -5.73
N VAL A 117 -14.11 -4.58 -5.36
CA VAL A 117 -14.47 -4.06 -4.03
C VAL A 117 -15.95 -4.30 -3.73
N ARG A 118 -16.84 -3.90 -4.66
CA ARG A 118 -18.28 -4.11 -4.51
C ARG A 118 -18.65 -5.58 -4.27
N LYS A 119 -18.03 -6.50 -5.03
CA LYS A 119 -18.26 -7.95 -4.87
C LYS A 119 -17.88 -8.43 -3.47
N GLN A 120 -16.75 -7.98 -2.92
CA GLN A 120 -16.31 -8.37 -1.58
C GLN A 120 -17.19 -7.78 -0.49
N VAL A 121 -17.57 -6.51 -0.61
CA VAL A 121 -18.45 -5.83 0.37
C VAL A 121 -19.81 -6.53 0.44
N VAL A 122 -20.44 -6.81 -0.70
CA VAL A 122 -21.74 -7.53 -0.74
C VAL A 122 -21.62 -8.92 -0.11
N LYS A 123 -20.52 -9.65 -0.38
CA LYS A 123 -20.27 -10.96 0.24
C LYS A 123 -20.20 -10.89 1.76
N GLN A 124 -19.66 -9.79 2.33
CA GLN A 124 -19.56 -9.62 3.79
C GLN A 124 -20.84 -9.13 4.45
N VAL A 125 -21.63 -8.27 3.78
CA VAL A 125 -22.82 -7.65 4.37
C VAL A 125 -24.07 -8.51 4.17
N CYS A 126 -24.09 -9.39 3.16
CA CYS A 126 -25.22 -10.25 2.83
C CYS A 126 -25.03 -11.71 3.27
N HIS A 127 -24.07 -12.01 4.15
CA HIS A 127 -23.88 -13.31 4.80
C HIS A 127 -23.84 -13.12 6.31
#